data_AF-A0A7Y3MRQ2-F1
#
_entry.id   AF-A0A7Y3MRQ2-F1
#
_cell.length_a   1.000
_cell.length_b   1.000
_cell.length_c   1.000
_cell.angle_alpha   90.00
_cell.angle_beta   90.00
_cell.angle_gamma   90.00
#
_symmetry.space_group_name_H-M   'P 1'
#
loop_
_entity.id
_entity.type
_entity.pdbx_description
1 polymer ?
#
loop_
_entity_poly.entity_id
_entity_poly.type
_entity_poly.pdbx_seq_one_letter_code
_entity_poly.pdbx_strand_id
1 'polypeptide(L)'
;MQLSRRQKSFGTIAGLCVVALLVDRLFLAPSGATAAGDSTPDTATTTPPSPLPAVTAPPARNSKHVIAEKLDRLAETEQLDPDNVRDAFLIPEGWIPETPEFITPVEQGSAAAEFLAAHRLNAVMANSRGGYAIIDGKRLRAGEQLDGFTLVDVRARSAILERDGIRIELSLP
;
A
#
# COMPACT_ATOMS: atom_id res chain seq x y z
N MET A 1 -18.38 -41.87 -27.76
CA MET A 1 -17.40 -41.35 -26.78
C MET A 1 -18.07 -41.34 -25.41
N GLN A 2 -17.53 -42.05 -24.42
CA GLN A 2 -18.08 -42.06 -23.06
C GLN A 2 -17.37 -41.01 -22.20
N LEU A 3 -18.11 -40.04 -21.67
CA LEU A 3 -17.61 -39.06 -20.72
C LEU A 3 -17.36 -39.72 -19.36
N SER A 4 -16.15 -39.55 -18.82
CA SER A 4 -15.76 -40.08 -17.51
C SER A 4 -16.61 -39.44 -16.40
N ARG A 5 -16.79 -40.17 -15.28
CA ARG A 5 -17.57 -39.67 -14.12
C ARG A 5 -17.03 -38.33 -13.60
N ARG A 6 -15.69 -38.14 -13.64
CA ARG A 6 -15.04 -36.87 -13.24
C ARG A 6 -15.44 -35.71 -14.15
N GLN A 7 -15.48 -35.93 -15.48
CA GLN A 7 -15.90 -34.89 -16.43
C GLN A 7 -17.37 -34.48 -16.24
N LYS A 8 -18.25 -35.41 -15.82
CA LYS A 8 -19.64 -35.08 -15.49
C LYS A 8 -19.74 -34.17 -14.27
N SER A 9 -18.97 -34.44 -13.21
CA SER A 9 -18.94 -33.60 -12.00
C SER A 9 -18.44 -32.19 -12.28
N PHE A 10 -17.38 -32.05 -13.10
CA PHE A 10 -16.92 -30.72 -13.50
C PHE A 10 -17.95 -29.98 -14.36
N GLY A 11 -18.65 -30.69 -15.26
CA GLY A 11 -19.73 -30.11 -16.05
C GLY A 11 -20.88 -29.56 -15.19
N THR A 12 -21.26 -30.27 -14.13
CA THR A 12 -22.32 -29.81 -13.22
C THR A 12 -21.92 -28.57 -12.43
N ILE A 13 -20.67 -28.51 -11.94
CA ILE A 13 -20.18 -27.35 -11.18
C ILE A 13 -20.05 -26.14 -12.11
N ALA A 14 -19.48 -26.32 -13.30
CA ALA A 14 -19.37 -25.25 -14.29
C ALA A 14 -20.75 -24.71 -14.70
N GLY A 15 -21.73 -25.59 -14.91
CA GLY A 15 -23.10 -25.19 -15.19
C GLY A 15 -23.72 -24.36 -14.06
N LEU A 16 -23.54 -24.78 -12.80
CA LEU A 16 -24.02 -24.05 -11.63
C LEU A 16 -23.41 -22.64 -11.55
N CYS A 17 -22.10 -22.52 -11.77
CA CYS A 17 -21.40 -21.22 -11.74
C CYS A 17 -21.91 -20.27 -12.84
N VAL A 18 -22.16 -20.77 -14.05
CA VAL A 18 -22.70 -19.94 -15.15
C VAL A 18 -24.09 -19.43 -14.82
N VAL A 19 -24.96 -20.28 -14.24
CA VAL A 19 -26.31 -19.87 -13.83
C VAL A 19 -26.23 -18.80 -12.74
N ALA A 20 -25.39 -18.99 -11.72
CA ALA A 20 -25.21 -18.00 -10.66
C ALA A 20 -24.70 -16.64 -11.22
N LEU A 21 -23.76 -16.68 -12.16
CA LEU A 21 -23.21 -15.47 -12.78
C LEU A 21 -24.25 -14.71 -13.60
N LEU A 22 -25.17 -15.41 -14.27
CA LEU A 22 -26.27 -14.78 -15.00
C LEU A 22 -27.27 -14.11 -14.05
N VAL A 23 -27.58 -14.74 -12.91
CA VAL A 23 -28.45 -14.13 -11.89
C VAL A 23 -27.81 -12.87 -11.33
N ASP A 24 -26.52 -12.92 -10.97
CA ASP A 24 -25.77 -11.76 -10.50
C ASP A 24 -25.77 -10.62 -11.53
N ARG A 25 -25.49 -10.94 -12.80
CA ARG A 25 -25.43 -9.95 -13.87
C ARG A 25 -26.78 -9.37 -14.28
N LEU A 26 -27.88 -10.11 -14.19
CA LEU A 26 -29.21 -9.60 -14.57
C LEU A 26 -29.97 -8.94 -13.42
N PHE A 27 -29.75 -9.37 -12.17
CA PHE A 27 -30.52 -8.88 -11.03
C PHE A 27 -29.75 -7.93 -10.11
N LEU A 28 -28.43 -8.08 -9.98
CA LEU A 28 -27.63 -7.27 -9.07
C LEU A 28 -26.83 -6.17 -9.77
N ALA A 29 -26.54 -6.29 -11.07
CA ALA A 29 -25.84 -5.24 -11.79
C ALA A 29 -26.77 -4.03 -12.07
N PRO A 30 -26.46 -2.82 -11.58
CA PRO A 30 -27.23 -1.62 -11.90
C PRO A 30 -27.15 -1.33 -13.40
N SER A 31 -28.31 -1.37 -14.07
CA SER A 31 -28.47 -0.94 -15.47
C SER A 31 -28.30 0.58 -15.56
N GLY A 32 -27.06 1.06 -15.58
CA GLY A 32 -26.83 2.50 -15.61
C GLY A 32 -25.39 2.94 -15.44
N ALA A 33 -24.50 2.49 -16.32
CA ALA A 33 -23.33 3.30 -16.65
C ALA A 33 -23.65 4.07 -17.93
N THR A 34 -24.48 5.11 -17.82
CA THR A 34 -24.56 6.15 -18.84
C THR A 34 -23.17 6.76 -18.92
N ALA A 35 -22.44 6.48 -20.01
CA ALA A 35 -21.13 7.05 -20.25
C ALA A 35 -21.25 8.58 -20.18
N ALA A 36 -20.75 9.16 -19.09
CA ALA A 36 -20.53 10.60 -19.00
C ALA A 36 -19.54 10.96 -20.10
N GLY A 37 -19.93 11.92 -20.94
CA GLY A 37 -19.21 12.29 -22.15
C GLY A 37 -17.74 12.60 -21.89
N ASP A 38 -16.93 12.21 -22.87
CA ASP A 38 -15.54 12.61 -23.04
C ASP A 38 -15.40 14.11 -22.80
N SER A 39 -14.92 14.45 -21.62
CA SER A 39 -14.34 15.76 -21.34
C SER A 39 -12.86 15.61 -21.65
N THR A 40 -12.50 15.82 -22.91
CA THR A 40 -11.12 15.91 -23.36
C THR A 40 -10.39 16.92 -22.46
N PRO A 41 -9.36 16.51 -21.70
CA PRO A 41 -8.60 17.47 -20.91
C PRO A 41 -7.84 18.38 -21.88
N ASP A 42 -8.20 19.66 -21.85
CA ASP A 42 -7.51 20.71 -22.59
C ASP A 42 -6.04 20.72 -22.14
N THR A 43 -5.18 20.22 -23.01
CA THR A 43 -3.76 20.06 -22.73
C THR A 43 -3.12 21.43 -22.87
N ALA A 44 -3.12 22.19 -21.78
CA ALA A 44 -2.38 23.44 -21.68
C ALA A 44 -0.91 23.18 -22.02
N THR A 45 -0.53 23.54 -23.25
CA THR A 45 0.84 23.51 -23.73
C THR A 45 1.65 24.48 -22.89
N THR A 46 2.28 23.96 -21.86
CA THR A 46 3.18 24.73 -21.00
C THR A 46 4.49 24.86 -21.75
N THR A 47 4.70 26.01 -22.39
CA THR A 47 5.98 26.40 -22.97
C THR A 47 7.04 26.33 -21.87
N PRO A 48 8.12 25.54 -22.04
CA PRO A 48 9.17 25.45 -21.04
C PRO A 48 9.81 26.84 -20.87
N PRO A 49 9.99 27.34 -19.64
CA PRO A 49 10.63 28.63 -19.41
C PRO A 49 12.06 28.56 -19.96
N SER A 50 12.40 29.56 -20.79
CA SER A 50 13.76 29.76 -21.29
C SER A 50 14.73 29.84 -20.10
N PRO A 51 15.84 29.07 -20.09
CA PRO A 51 16.78 29.07 -18.99
C PRO A 51 17.40 30.46 -18.85
N LEU A 52 17.02 31.17 -17.79
CA LEU A 52 17.67 32.41 -17.39
C LEU A 52 19.15 32.13 -17.06
N PRO A 53 20.08 33.00 -17.47
CA PRO A 53 21.49 32.87 -17.12
C PRO A 53 21.64 32.85 -15.60
N ALA A 54 22.44 31.89 -15.11
CA ALA A 54 22.71 31.70 -13.70
C ALA A 54 23.40 32.94 -13.12
N VAL A 55 22.63 33.82 -12.49
CA VAL A 55 23.15 34.90 -11.66
C VAL A 55 23.75 34.24 -10.43
N THR A 56 25.07 34.30 -10.30
CA THR A 56 25.79 33.89 -9.10
C THR A 56 25.34 34.77 -7.94
N ALA A 57 24.38 34.27 -7.16
CA ALA A 57 23.90 34.96 -5.98
C ALA A 57 25.05 35.02 -4.94
N PRO A 58 25.29 36.19 -4.32
CA PRO A 58 26.25 36.29 -3.22
C PRO A 58 25.84 35.38 -2.07
N PRO A 59 26.81 34.87 -1.26
CA PRO A 59 26.53 33.94 -0.18
C PRO A 59 25.49 34.54 0.76
N ALA A 60 24.37 33.82 0.93
CA ALA A 60 23.28 34.21 1.80
C ALA A 60 23.81 34.31 3.24
N ARG A 61 24.05 35.55 3.70
CA ARG A 61 24.36 35.83 5.11
C ARG A 61 23.16 35.40 5.94
N ASN A 62 23.32 34.35 6.75
CA ASN A 62 22.48 33.90 7.87
C ASN A 62 21.10 34.58 8.00
N SER A 63 20.25 34.42 6.99
CA SER A 63 18.93 35.06 6.89
C SER A 63 17.88 34.39 7.78
N LYS A 64 18.24 33.25 8.40
CA LYS A 64 17.38 32.49 9.30
C LYS A 64 16.92 33.32 10.51
N HIS A 65 17.79 34.19 11.03
CA HIS A 65 17.43 35.06 12.16
C HIS A 65 16.47 36.17 11.77
N VAL A 66 16.56 36.71 10.54
CA VAL A 66 15.73 37.84 10.10
C VAL A 66 14.27 37.42 9.93
N ILE A 67 14.02 36.18 9.50
CA ILE A 67 12.66 35.69 9.30
C ILE A 67 12.01 35.34 10.65
N ALA A 68 12.73 34.65 11.54
CA ALA A 68 12.23 34.33 12.87
C ALA A 68 11.83 35.61 13.64
N GLU A 69 12.71 36.61 13.69
CA GLU A 69 12.44 37.87 14.39
C GLU A 69 11.26 38.65 13.79
N LYS A 70 11.05 38.57 12.47
CA LYS A 70 9.88 39.18 11.81
C LYS A 70 8.59 38.45 12.15
N LEU A 71 8.62 37.12 12.24
CA LEU A 71 7.46 36.32 12.62
C LEU A 71 7.10 36.55 14.08
N ASP A 72 8.08 36.66 14.98
CA ASP A 72 7.86 36.99 16.40
C ASP A 72 7.17 38.35 16.55
N ARG A 73 7.67 39.39 15.86
CA ARG A 73 7.04 40.72 15.86
C ARG A 73 5.61 40.70 15.31
N LEU A 74 5.36 39.90 14.29
CA LEU A 74 4.02 39.77 13.71
C LEU A 74 3.08 39.07 14.71
N ALA A 75 3.57 38.03 15.40
CA ALA A 75 2.81 37.33 16.44
C ALA A 75 2.45 38.26 17.61
N GLU A 76 3.39 39.09 18.07
CA GLU A 76 3.13 40.11 19.11
C GLU A 76 2.09 41.15 18.65
N THR A 77 2.19 41.62 17.40
CA THR A 77 1.31 42.66 16.84
C THR A 77 -0.12 42.16 16.70
N GLU A 78 -0.29 40.92 16.23
CA GLU A 78 -1.59 40.28 16.01
C GLU A 78 -2.11 39.55 17.25
N GLN A 79 -1.38 39.59 18.37
CA GLN A 79 -1.70 38.87 19.62
C GLN A 79 -1.93 37.36 19.38
N LEU A 80 -1.15 36.78 18.47
CA LEU A 80 -1.19 35.34 18.19
C LEU A 80 -0.49 34.61 19.33
N ASP A 81 -1.21 33.73 20.00
CA ASP A 81 -0.66 32.80 20.99
C ASP A 81 -0.18 31.53 20.26
N PRO A 82 1.13 31.35 20.04
CA PRO A 82 1.65 30.21 19.28
C PRO A 82 1.31 28.87 19.93
N ASP A 83 1.10 28.83 21.25
CA ASP A 83 0.76 27.61 21.98
C ASP A 83 -0.72 27.22 21.78
N ASN A 84 -1.54 28.13 21.26
CA ASN A 84 -2.96 27.93 20.99
C ASN A 84 -3.30 27.84 19.49
N VAL A 85 -2.29 27.88 18.61
CA VAL A 85 -2.49 27.65 17.16
C VAL A 85 -2.48 26.16 16.88
N ARG A 86 -3.48 25.69 16.12
CA ARG A 86 -3.50 24.31 15.62
C ARG A 86 -2.30 24.06 14.72
N ASP A 87 -1.41 23.16 15.13
CA ASP A 87 -0.25 22.77 14.33
C ASP A 87 -0.71 22.07 13.03
N ALA A 88 -0.44 22.71 11.90
CA ALA A 88 -0.77 22.20 10.57
C ALA A 88 0.11 20.99 10.15
N PHE A 89 1.16 20.71 10.92
CA PHE A 89 2.07 19.58 10.71
C PHE A 89 1.82 18.40 11.68
N LEU A 90 0.91 18.54 12.64
CA LEU A 90 0.44 17.38 13.42
C LEU A 90 -0.38 16.45 12.52
N ILE A 91 0.01 15.19 12.49
CA ILE A 91 -0.73 14.14 11.80
C ILE A 91 -2.05 13.91 12.55
N PRO A 92 -3.22 14.01 11.89
CA PRO A 92 -4.49 13.68 12.53
C PRO A 92 -4.46 12.24 13.07
N GLU A 93 -5.01 11.99 14.26
CA GLU A 93 -5.01 10.64 14.86
C GLU A 93 -5.63 9.59 13.93
N GLY A 94 -6.63 9.97 13.12
CA GLY A 94 -7.25 9.08 12.13
C GLY A 94 -6.43 8.81 10.87
N TRP A 95 -5.27 9.45 10.69
CA TRP A 95 -4.33 9.18 9.60
C TRP A 95 -3.21 8.22 9.98
N ILE A 96 -3.01 8.00 11.28
CA ILE A 96 -2.09 6.97 11.74
C ILE A 96 -2.81 5.65 11.48
N PRO A 97 -2.39 4.85 10.48
CA PRO A 97 -2.99 3.53 10.30
C PRO A 97 -2.82 2.81 11.63
N GLU A 98 -3.90 2.22 12.16
CA GLU A 98 -3.83 1.36 13.32
C GLU A 98 -2.67 0.41 13.08
N THR A 99 -1.61 0.58 13.89
CA THR A 99 -0.49 -0.35 13.81
C THR A 99 -1.11 -1.69 14.16
N PRO A 100 -1.18 -2.64 13.21
CA PRO A 100 -1.84 -3.90 13.48
C PRO A 100 -1.16 -4.47 14.72
N GLU A 101 -1.94 -4.67 15.78
CA GLU A 101 -1.42 -5.22 17.02
C GLU A 101 -0.67 -6.50 16.65
N PHE A 102 0.64 -6.48 16.84
CA PHE A 102 1.44 -7.68 16.72
C PHE A 102 0.99 -8.57 17.88
N ILE A 103 0.09 -9.50 17.57
CA ILE A 103 -0.35 -10.52 18.52
C ILE A 103 0.93 -11.27 18.91
N THR A 104 1.47 -10.95 20.08
CA THR A 104 2.54 -11.75 20.68
C THR A 104 1.98 -13.16 20.85
N PRO A 105 2.58 -14.17 20.21
CA PRO A 105 1.97 -15.49 20.11
C PRO A 105 1.98 -16.17 21.47
N VAL A 106 0.84 -16.15 22.14
CA VAL A 106 0.55 -17.05 23.26
C VAL A 106 -0.10 -18.29 22.62
N GLU A 107 0.64 -19.38 22.57
CA GLU A 107 0.22 -20.76 22.23
C GLU A 107 -0.05 -21.17 20.76
N GLN A 108 -0.10 -20.29 19.76
CA GLN A 108 -0.13 -20.71 18.34
C GLN A 108 1.27 -21.00 17.74
N GLY A 109 2.27 -21.21 18.61
CA GLY A 109 3.70 -21.12 18.29
C GLY A 109 4.30 -22.24 17.44
N SER A 110 3.68 -23.40 17.24
CA SER A 110 4.36 -24.50 16.52
C SER A 110 4.59 -24.14 15.06
N ALA A 111 3.53 -23.81 14.32
CA ALA A 111 3.67 -23.68 12.88
C ALA A 111 4.37 -22.39 12.44
N ALA A 112 4.20 -21.29 13.19
CA ALA A 112 4.94 -20.06 12.96
C ALA A 112 6.44 -20.28 13.24
N ALA A 113 6.80 -20.96 14.34
CA ALA A 113 8.19 -21.27 14.65
C ALA A 113 8.79 -22.27 13.66
N GLU A 114 8.03 -23.30 13.27
CA GLU A 114 8.42 -24.26 12.22
C GLU A 114 8.70 -23.54 10.89
N PHE A 115 7.83 -22.60 10.50
CA PHE A 115 8.02 -21.82 9.28
C PHE A 115 9.28 -20.95 9.36
N LEU A 116 9.46 -20.20 10.46
CA LEU A 116 10.65 -19.36 10.67
C LEU A 116 11.95 -20.18 10.73
N ALA A 117 11.89 -21.43 11.20
CA ALA A 117 13.03 -22.34 11.24
C ALA A 117 13.33 -22.96 9.86
N ALA A 118 12.30 -23.24 9.05
CA ALA A 118 12.42 -23.89 7.76
C ALA A 118 12.78 -22.94 6.61
N HIS A 119 12.34 -21.68 6.68
CA HIS A 119 12.42 -20.73 5.57
C HIS A 119 13.37 -19.57 5.82
N ARG A 120 14.09 -19.16 4.78
CA ARG A 120 14.98 -17.99 4.80
C ARG A 120 14.56 -17.00 3.72
N LEU A 121 14.45 -15.73 4.09
CA LEU A 121 14.30 -14.65 3.12
C LEU A 121 15.64 -14.38 2.44
N ASN A 122 15.72 -14.61 1.14
CA ASN A 122 16.94 -14.38 0.36
C ASN A 122 17.02 -12.95 -0.18
N ALA A 123 15.90 -12.40 -0.64
CA ALA A 123 15.86 -11.07 -1.23
C ALA A 123 14.46 -10.46 -1.13
N VAL A 124 14.42 -9.13 -1.16
CA VAL A 124 13.17 -8.36 -1.25
C VAL A 124 13.31 -7.28 -2.31
N MET A 125 12.30 -7.12 -3.14
CA MET A 125 12.18 -5.98 -4.05
C MET A 125 10.84 -5.29 -3.83
N ALA A 126 10.86 -4.24 -3.00
CA ALA A 126 9.71 -3.37 -2.80
C ALA A 126 9.55 -2.42 -4.01
N ASN A 127 8.30 -2.23 -4.44
CA ASN A 127 7.95 -1.22 -5.44
C ASN A 127 6.60 -0.59 -5.07
N SER A 128 6.20 0.49 -5.75
CA SER A 128 4.93 1.19 -5.50
C SER A 128 3.67 0.35 -5.78
N ARG A 129 3.81 -0.86 -6.33
CA ARG A 129 2.73 -1.80 -6.64
C ARG A 129 2.76 -3.09 -5.80
N GLY A 130 3.46 -3.08 -4.65
CA GLY A 130 3.45 -4.19 -3.68
C GLY A 130 4.65 -5.15 -3.72
N GLY A 131 5.59 -4.98 -4.65
CA GLY A 131 6.86 -5.71 -4.64
C GLY A 131 6.79 -7.24 -4.78
N TYR A 132 7.90 -7.92 -4.51
CA TYR A 132 7.99 -9.36 -4.36
C TYR A 132 9.11 -9.78 -3.40
N ALA A 133 8.94 -10.93 -2.78
CA ALA A 133 9.92 -11.56 -1.90
C ALA A 133 10.51 -12.81 -2.56
N ILE A 134 11.77 -13.13 -2.26
CA ILE A 134 12.39 -14.41 -2.63
C ILE A 134 12.66 -15.18 -1.35
N ILE A 135 11.92 -16.27 -1.13
CA ILE A 135 12.01 -17.13 0.05
C ILE A 135 12.44 -18.52 -0.41
N ASP A 136 13.57 -19.01 0.10
CA ASP A 136 14.23 -20.24 -0.35
C ASP A 136 14.36 -20.37 -1.87
N GLY A 137 14.73 -19.27 -2.53
CA GLY A 137 14.85 -19.19 -3.98
C GLY A 137 13.53 -19.15 -4.75
N LYS A 138 12.37 -19.24 -4.09
CA LYS A 138 11.05 -19.08 -4.71
C LYS A 138 10.62 -17.62 -4.67
N ARG A 139 10.26 -17.06 -5.82
CA ARG A 139 9.71 -15.71 -5.93
C ARG A 139 8.22 -15.73 -5.59
N LEU A 140 7.82 -14.92 -4.60
CA LEU A 140 6.45 -14.75 -4.13
C LEU A 140 5.98 -13.30 -4.29
N ARG A 141 4.74 -13.11 -4.73
CA ARG A 141 4.01 -11.82 -4.76
C ARG A 141 2.94 -11.77 -3.67
N ALA A 142 2.48 -10.56 -3.33
CA ALA A 142 1.35 -10.39 -2.43
C ALA A 142 0.14 -11.23 -2.91
N GLY A 143 -0.41 -12.05 -2.01
CA GLY A 143 -1.47 -13.02 -2.27
C GLY A 143 -1.01 -14.44 -2.63
N GLU A 144 0.27 -14.65 -2.94
CA GLU A 144 0.80 -16.00 -3.19
C GLU A 144 1.14 -16.73 -1.88
N GLN A 145 1.05 -18.06 -1.91
CA GLN A 145 1.23 -18.90 -0.73
C GLN A 145 2.52 -19.71 -0.75
N LEU A 146 3.08 -19.93 0.44
CA LEU A 146 4.18 -20.85 0.72
C LEU A 146 3.85 -21.59 2.02
N ASP A 147 3.74 -22.91 1.96
CA ASP A 147 3.49 -23.79 3.12
C ASP A 147 2.31 -23.35 4.00
N GLY A 148 1.24 -22.90 3.32
CA GLY A 148 0.00 -22.41 3.91
C GLY A 148 0.03 -20.95 4.36
N PHE A 149 1.20 -20.29 4.37
CA PHE A 149 1.31 -18.87 4.65
C PHE A 149 1.16 -18.04 3.38
N THR A 150 0.31 -17.02 3.42
CA THR A 150 0.09 -16.09 2.31
C THR A 150 0.98 -14.87 2.48
N LEU A 151 1.75 -14.48 1.47
CA LEU A 151 2.50 -13.23 1.50
C LEU A 151 1.52 -12.05 1.46
N VAL A 152 1.48 -11.24 2.51
CA VAL A 152 0.53 -10.11 2.62
C VAL A 152 1.19 -8.75 2.42
N ASP A 153 2.47 -8.61 2.81
CA ASP A 153 3.21 -7.35 2.67
C ASP A 153 4.70 -7.58 2.40
N VAL A 154 5.31 -6.66 1.67
CA VAL A 154 6.71 -6.69 1.27
C VAL A 154 7.35 -5.34 1.59
N ARG A 155 8.23 -5.33 2.60
CA ARG A 155 8.92 -4.14 3.10
C ARG A 155 10.34 -4.05 2.56
N ALA A 156 11.05 -2.97 2.87
CA ALA A 156 12.42 -2.77 2.38
C ALA A 156 13.40 -3.91 2.75
N ARG A 157 13.20 -4.56 3.90
CA ARG A 157 14.10 -5.62 4.41
C ARG A 157 13.38 -6.85 4.99
N SER A 158 12.06 -6.91 4.84
CA SER A 158 11.27 -8.00 5.40
C SER A 158 10.06 -8.32 4.54
N ALA A 159 9.52 -9.52 4.75
CA ALA A 159 8.29 -10.00 4.13
C ALA A 159 7.35 -10.46 5.25
N ILE A 160 6.10 -9.99 5.20
CA ILE A 160 5.07 -10.36 6.17
C ILE A 160 4.18 -11.41 5.52
N LEU A 161 4.06 -12.57 6.17
CA LEU A 161 3.18 -13.63 5.74
C LEU A 161 2.09 -13.87 6.79
N GLU A 162 0.92 -14.32 6.33
CA GLU A 162 -0.26 -14.53 7.18
C GLU A 162 -0.87 -15.92 6.96
N ARG A 163 -1.28 -16.58 8.05
CA ARG A 163 -2.08 -17.81 8.01
C ARG A 163 -3.03 -17.85 9.20
N ASP A 164 -4.32 -18.07 8.96
CA ASP A 164 -5.33 -18.15 10.02
C ASP A 164 -5.31 -16.94 10.98
N GLY A 165 -5.05 -15.74 10.46
CA GLY A 165 -4.91 -14.50 11.23
C GLY A 165 -3.57 -14.32 11.94
N ILE A 166 -2.66 -15.30 11.87
CA ILE A 166 -1.31 -15.23 12.45
C ILE A 166 -0.39 -14.60 11.43
N ARG A 167 0.20 -13.46 11.79
CA ARG A 167 1.23 -12.80 10.98
C ARG A 167 2.63 -13.13 11.47
N ILE A 168 3.49 -13.48 10.52
CA ILE A 168 4.92 -13.71 10.76
C ILE A 168 5.74 -12.80 9.86
N GLU A 169 6.85 -12.32 10.39
CA GLU A 169 7.79 -11.49 9.63
C GLU A 169 9.09 -12.26 9.41
N LEU A 170 9.45 -12.47 8.15
CA LEU A 170 10.78 -12.91 7.77
C LEU A 170 11.63 -11.69 7.45
N SER A 171 12.83 -11.63 8.02
CA SER A 171 13.81 -10.56 7.78
C SER A 171 15.01 -11.09 7.00
N LEU A 172 15.62 -10.21 6.20
CA LEU A 172 16.91 -10.51 5.58
C LEU A 172 17.98 -10.67 6.67
N PRO A 173 18.93 -11.62 6.50
CA PRO A 173 20.06 -11.79 7.41
C PRO A 173 20.98 -10.55 7.46
#